data_AF-C0GD29-F1
#
_entry.id   AF-C0GD29-F1
#
_cell.length_a   1.000
_cell.length_b   1.000
_cell.length_c   1.000
_cell.angle_alpha   90.00
_cell.angle_beta   90.00
_cell.angle_gamma   90.00
#
_symmetry.space_group_name_H-M   'P 1'
#
loop_
_entity.id
_entity.type
_entity.pdbx_description
1 polymer ?
#
loop_
_entity_poly.entity_id
_entity_poly.type
_entity_poly.pdbx_seq_one_letter_code
_entity_poly.pdbx_strand_id
1 'polypeptide(L)'
;MLKEFKRNLNVNELEGFMNQFNQSLDELASGKAEHKQVHQLIQSLLHTQNEEGYWPLIPSPNVDGDIRVAYWFMPTYIASAFLMHYYLQADAKNKSLIEDALIKGLQASTKGSLNGHGHDALRGRIQAVEIFKKGNVIKFLEQYPNLAPGFTTLISKIAEGFNNALMSGETRGDWGEEYQEDIKKALAGFHLQEGTLIFVYGTLLKGRSNHNRFLSTAKFLGEGVINGFTLHHLGSYPGIKRSKKGLVKGEVYKVDAQTLSQIDMLEGEGSLYLRQTTDVICGTQQFYNVSTYIYNNRVPKDSTIPFEAQTWGKAPEKEYVWYAGFGSNLLYERFMTYIEGGTSRFNNRSYPGCTDKTPPKASLPITIPYKMYFGNNSGSWNNGGVSFLDLNTKAETLGRMYLITKEQLREVGIQESNRPNWYNQAVELGEHKGIKIVTLTNSGKRPQNAPADNYLNVLKMGLKETYPTMTDFEIMKYLVACGSQ
;
A
#
# COMPACT_ATOMS: atom_id res chain seq x y z
N MET A 1 -11.25 -38.12 31.70
CA MET A 1 -12.33 -38.25 30.71
C MET A 1 -12.05 -39.38 29.72
N LEU A 2 -10.89 -39.42 29.04
CA LEU A 2 -10.55 -40.48 28.05
C LEU A 2 -10.15 -41.88 28.60
N LYS A 3 -10.08 -42.10 29.91
CA LYS A 3 -9.64 -43.40 30.50
C LYS A 3 -10.72 -44.49 30.61
N GLU A 4 -12.00 -44.15 30.49
CA GLU A 4 -13.10 -45.15 30.52
C GLU A 4 -13.53 -45.65 29.11
N PHE A 5 -12.92 -45.14 28.04
CA PHE A 5 -13.47 -45.19 26.66
C PHE A 5 -12.98 -46.37 25.79
N LYS A 6 -12.68 -47.55 26.36
CA LYS A 6 -12.14 -48.71 25.59
C LYS A 6 -13.12 -49.88 25.39
N ARG A 7 -14.44 -49.67 25.48
CA ARG A 7 -15.44 -50.72 25.18
C ARG A 7 -16.66 -50.17 24.43
N ASN A 8 -16.88 -50.67 23.21
CA ASN A 8 -18.13 -50.61 22.42
C ASN A 8 -18.95 -49.31 22.55
N LEU A 9 -18.35 -48.16 22.22
CA LEU A 9 -19.13 -46.93 22.07
C LEU A 9 -20.10 -47.09 20.90
N ASN A 10 -21.35 -46.72 21.12
CA ASN A 10 -22.29 -46.59 20.01
C ASN A 10 -22.02 -45.27 19.26
N VAL A 11 -22.55 -45.15 18.04
CA VAL A 11 -22.30 -44.00 17.16
C VAL A 11 -22.66 -42.66 17.84
N ASN A 12 -23.74 -42.62 18.63
CA ASN A 12 -24.17 -41.39 19.30
C ASN A 12 -23.17 -40.91 20.36
N GLU A 13 -22.51 -41.83 21.06
CA GLU A 13 -21.49 -41.49 22.06
C GLU A 13 -20.22 -40.94 21.39
N LEU A 14 -19.82 -41.52 20.25
CA LEU A 14 -18.70 -41.02 19.45
C LEU A 14 -18.98 -39.62 18.89
N GLU A 15 -20.17 -39.40 18.34
CA GLU A 15 -20.60 -38.08 17.85
C GLU A 15 -20.66 -37.04 18.98
N GLY A 16 -21.22 -37.42 20.14
CA GLY A 16 -21.27 -36.56 21.32
C GLY A 16 -19.89 -36.10 21.78
N PHE A 17 -18.91 -37.03 21.79
CA PHE A 17 -17.53 -36.70 22.11
C PHE A 17 -16.91 -35.75 21.08
N MET A 18 -17.10 -36.02 19.78
CA MET A 18 -16.56 -35.17 18.71
C MET A 18 -17.12 -33.74 18.75
N ASN A 19 -18.40 -33.59 19.09
CA ASN A 19 -19.04 -32.29 19.26
C ASN A 19 -18.42 -31.52 20.44
N GLN A 20 -18.26 -32.17 21.60
CA GLN A 20 -17.61 -31.57 22.77
C GLN A 20 -16.15 -31.19 22.49
N PHE A 21 -15.44 -32.03 21.74
CA PHE A 21 -14.04 -31.78 21.43
C PHE A 21 -13.86 -30.59 20.48
N ASN A 22 -14.71 -30.50 19.44
CA ASN A 22 -14.75 -29.32 18.57
C ASN A 22 -15.13 -28.05 19.34
N GLN A 23 -16.12 -28.13 20.24
CA GLN A 23 -16.53 -26.99 21.07
C GLN A 23 -15.37 -26.49 21.93
N SER A 24 -14.56 -27.39 22.50
CA SER A 24 -13.38 -27.01 23.28
C SER A 24 -12.36 -26.22 22.45
N LEU A 25 -12.17 -26.58 21.18
CA LEU A 25 -11.32 -25.83 20.25
C LEU A 25 -11.93 -24.48 19.89
N ASP A 26 -13.24 -24.39 19.70
CA ASP A 26 -13.94 -23.13 19.42
C ASP A 26 -13.88 -22.15 20.59
N GLU A 27 -14.05 -22.63 21.82
CA GLU A 27 -13.90 -21.83 23.03
C GLU A 27 -12.46 -21.34 23.19
N LEU A 28 -11.46 -22.17 22.87
CA LEU A 28 -10.05 -21.77 22.90
C LEU A 28 -9.75 -20.70 21.84
N ALA A 29 -10.18 -20.92 20.60
CA ALA A 29 -9.95 -19.99 19.49
C ALA A 29 -10.64 -18.64 19.68
N SER A 30 -11.80 -18.61 20.35
CA SER A 30 -12.53 -17.38 20.69
C SER A 30 -12.08 -16.71 21.98
N GLY A 31 -11.09 -17.27 22.69
CA GLY A 31 -10.60 -16.75 23.98
C GLY A 31 -11.59 -16.91 25.14
N LYS A 32 -12.60 -17.78 25.00
CA LYS A 32 -13.64 -18.05 26.01
C LYS A 32 -13.33 -19.26 26.88
N ALA A 33 -12.35 -20.08 26.52
CA ALA A 33 -12.01 -21.29 27.26
C ALA A 33 -11.46 -20.96 28.67
N GLU A 34 -11.97 -21.66 29.68
CA GLU A 34 -11.46 -21.52 31.05
C GLU A 34 -10.08 -22.16 31.20
N HIS A 35 -9.15 -21.48 31.86
CA HIS A 35 -7.77 -21.95 32.04
C HIS A 35 -7.69 -23.38 32.65
N LYS A 36 -8.59 -23.71 33.59
CA LYS A 36 -8.65 -25.03 34.21
C LYS A 36 -9.05 -26.13 33.21
N GLN A 37 -10.03 -25.84 32.35
CA GLN A 37 -10.50 -26.77 31.32
C GLN A 37 -9.41 -27.01 30.27
N VAL A 38 -8.73 -25.94 29.83
CA VAL A 38 -7.59 -26.03 28.91
C VAL A 38 -6.49 -26.92 29.48
N HIS A 39 -6.11 -26.70 30.74
CA HIS A 39 -5.07 -27.49 31.39
C HIS A 39 -5.47 -28.98 31.52
N GLN A 40 -6.72 -29.27 31.91
CA GLN A 40 -7.22 -30.64 32.02
C GLN A 40 -7.23 -31.36 30.66
N LEU A 41 -7.62 -30.65 29.59
CA LEU A 41 -7.62 -31.22 28.25
C LEU A 41 -6.20 -31.50 27.77
N ILE A 42 -5.24 -30.58 27.97
CA ILE A 42 -3.82 -30.82 27.63
C ILE A 42 -3.29 -32.07 28.33
N GLN A 43 -3.50 -32.21 29.64
CA GLN A 43 -3.06 -33.39 30.37
C GLN A 43 -3.71 -34.68 29.83
N SER A 44 -4.98 -34.61 29.45
CA SER A 44 -5.68 -35.73 28.82
C SER A 44 -5.04 -36.08 27.47
N LEU A 45 -4.80 -35.09 26.61
CA LEU A 45 -4.22 -35.30 25.28
C LEU A 45 -2.82 -35.92 25.36
N LEU A 46 -1.97 -35.41 26.25
CA LEU A 46 -0.63 -35.97 26.48
C LEU A 46 -0.66 -37.43 26.92
N HIS A 47 -1.69 -37.84 27.69
CA HIS A 47 -1.82 -39.20 28.17
C HIS A 47 -2.45 -40.17 27.16
N THR A 48 -3.18 -39.66 26.18
CA THR A 48 -4.04 -40.48 25.29
C THR A 48 -3.55 -40.57 23.86
N GLN A 49 -2.48 -39.85 23.52
CA GLN A 49 -1.84 -40.00 22.21
C GLN A 49 -1.27 -41.41 22.08
N ASN A 50 -1.56 -42.08 20.96
CA ASN A 50 -0.94 -43.37 20.69
C ASN A 50 0.51 -43.22 20.19
N GLU A 51 1.24 -44.33 20.10
CA GLU A 51 2.67 -44.33 19.71
C GLU A 51 2.92 -43.75 18.31
N GLU A 52 1.91 -43.79 17.43
CA GLU A 52 1.97 -43.24 16.08
C GLU A 52 1.60 -41.75 16.00
N GLY A 53 1.22 -41.13 17.12
CA GLY A 53 0.90 -39.70 17.20
C GLY A 53 -0.58 -39.34 17.04
N TYR A 54 -1.48 -40.32 16.92
CA TYR A 54 -2.92 -40.08 16.75
C TYR A 54 -3.66 -40.00 18.09
N TRP A 55 -4.85 -39.38 18.07
CA TRP A 55 -5.83 -39.40 19.16
C TRP A 55 -7.14 -40.09 18.75
N PRO A 56 -7.11 -41.37 18.35
CA PRO A 56 -8.30 -42.02 17.79
C PRO A 56 -9.36 -42.31 18.85
N LEU A 57 -10.63 -42.29 18.46
CA LEU A 57 -11.78 -42.70 19.27
C LEU A 57 -12.18 -44.16 19.01
N ILE A 58 -11.56 -44.80 18.03
CA ILE A 58 -11.72 -46.21 17.68
C ILE A 58 -10.38 -46.94 17.86
N PRO A 59 -10.39 -48.26 18.16
CA PRO A 59 -9.16 -48.99 18.53
C PRO A 59 -8.26 -49.33 17.34
N SER A 60 -8.75 -49.30 16.11
CA SER A 60 -8.00 -49.69 14.91
C SER A 60 -8.43 -48.84 13.70
N PRO A 61 -7.51 -48.51 12.77
CA PRO A 61 -7.83 -47.81 11.53
C PRO A 61 -8.36 -48.76 10.43
N ASN A 62 -8.38 -50.08 10.69
CA ASN A 62 -8.90 -51.07 9.75
C ASN A 62 -10.43 -51.15 9.81
N VAL A 63 -11.06 -50.05 9.40
CA VAL A 63 -12.51 -49.87 9.30
C VAL A 63 -12.84 -49.21 7.97
N ASP A 64 -14.13 -49.05 7.69
CA ASP A 64 -14.61 -48.28 6.55
C ASP A 64 -13.97 -46.88 6.50
N GLY A 65 -13.78 -46.36 5.29
CA GLY A 65 -13.20 -45.05 5.08
C GLY A 65 -13.87 -43.99 5.94
N ASP A 66 -15.18 -43.82 5.84
CA ASP A 66 -15.87 -42.71 6.49
C ASP A 66 -15.74 -42.76 8.02
N ILE A 67 -15.79 -43.97 8.58
CA ILE A 67 -15.57 -44.23 10.01
C ILE A 67 -14.13 -43.87 10.40
N ARG A 68 -13.15 -44.25 9.57
CA ARG A 68 -11.74 -43.91 9.81
C ARG A 68 -11.51 -42.40 9.78
N VAL A 69 -12.08 -41.67 8.81
CA VAL A 69 -11.98 -40.20 8.81
C VAL A 69 -12.62 -39.60 10.04
N ALA A 70 -13.87 -39.96 10.34
CA ALA A 70 -14.63 -39.37 11.45
C ALA A 70 -14.00 -39.60 12.83
N TYR A 71 -13.41 -40.78 13.06
CA TYR A 71 -13.02 -41.21 14.41
C TYR A 71 -11.55 -41.57 14.59
N TRP A 72 -10.74 -41.55 13.53
CA TRP A 72 -9.27 -41.69 13.63
C TRP A 72 -8.58 -40.36 13.29
N PHE A 73 -8.88 -39.80 12.12
CA PHE A 73 -8.20 -38.61 11.62
C PHE A 73 -8.76 -37.30 12.20
N MET A 74 -10.08 -37.11 12.21
CA MET A 74 -10.70 -35.87 12.69
C MET A 74 -10.38 -35.53 14.16
N PRO A 75 -10.45 -36.47 15.12
CA PRO A 75 -10.00 -36.20 16.49
C PRO A 75 -8.52 -35.78 16.54
N THR A 76 -7.68 -36.39 15.68
CA THR A 76 -6.25 -36.07 15.60
C THR A 76 -6.02 -34.64 15.09
N TYR A 77 -6.81 -34.18 14.11
CA TYR A 77 -6.75 -32.81 13.61
C TYR A 77 -7.15 -31.81 14.69
N ILE A 78 -8.24 -32.07 15.42
CA ILE A 78 -8.74 -31.20 16.51
C ILE A 78 -7.70 -31.13 17.64
N ALA A 79 -7.17 -32.27 18.08
CA ALA A 79 -6.14 -32.33 19.11
C ALA A 79 -4.88 -31.56 18.71
N SER A 80 -4.41 -31.75 17.48
CA SER A 80 -3.23 -31.06 16.94
C SER A 80 -3.47 -29.55 16.84
N ALA A 81 -4.64 -29.13 16.38
CA ALA A 81 -5.03 -27.72 16.31
C ALA A 81 -5.12 -27.08 17.71
N PHE A 82 -5.65 -27.80 18.70
CA PHE A 82 -5.72 -27.34 20.09
C PHE A 82 -4.33 -27.14 20.69
N LEU A 83 -3.45 -28.15 20.56
CA LEU A 83 -2.07 -28.08 21.05
C LEU A 83 -1.28 -26.98 20.33
N MET A 84 -1.47 -26.79 19.02
CA MET A 84 -0.85 -25.73 18.23
C MET A 84 -1.26 -24.34 18.73
N HIS A 85 -2.56 -24.13 18.98
CA HIS A 85 -3.06 -22.87 19.51
C HIS A 85 -2.51 -22.57 20.90
N TYR A 86 -2.46 -23.57 21.79
CA TYR A 86 -1.86 -23.42 23.11
C TYR A 86 -0.35 -23.15 23.02
N TYR A 87 0.37 -23.87 22.15
CA TYR A 87 1.82 -23.70 21.95
C TYR A 87 2.18 -22.26 21.59
N LEU A 88 1.40 -21.62 20.71
CA LEU A 88 1.60 -20.22 20.31
C LEU A 88 1.55 -19.22 21.48
N GLN A 89 0.87 -19.55 22.58
CA GLN A 89 0.67 -18.68 23.74
C GLN A 89 1.46 -19.11 24.97
N ALA A 90 1.98 -20.34 24.98
CA ALA A 90 2.67 -20.92 26.12
C ALA A 90 4.07 -20.30 26.36
N ASP A 91 4.46 -20.23 27.63
CA ASP A 91 5.85 -19.98 28.02
C ASP A 91 6.78 -21.14 27.61
N ALA A 92 8.10 -20.94 27.74
CA ALA A 92 9.10 -21.92 27.33
C ALA A 92 8.96 -23.29 28.02
N LYS A 93 8.57 -23.31 29.29
CA LYS A 93 8.41 -24.54 30.06
C LYS A 93 7.20 -25.33 29.56
N ASN A 94 6.08 -24.66 29.37
CA ASN A 94 4.85 -25.26 28.87
C ASN A 94 4.97 -25.69 27.40
N LYS A 95 5.73 -24.96 26.57
CA LYS A 95 6.08 -25.38 25.20
C LYS A 95 6.83 -26.70 25.21
N SER A 96 7.92 -26.79 25.98
CA SER A 96 8.73 -28.01 26.07
C SER A 96 7.94 -29.23 26.53
N LEU A 97 6.92 -29.04 27.39
CA LEU A 97 6.05 -30.12 27.86
C LEU A 97 5.21 -30.76 26.75
N ILE A 98 4.72 -29.96 25.80
CA ILE A 98 3.75 -30.42 24.78
C ILE A 98 4.37 -30.61 23.40
N GLU A 99 5.60 -30.15 23.18
CA GLU A 99 6.23 -30.05 21.86
C GLU A 99 6.28 -31.40 21.13
N ASP A 100 6.74 -32.46 21.81
CA ASP A 100 6.81 -33.81 21.22
C ASP A 100 5.43 -34.32 20.78
N ALA A 101 4.43 -34.15 21.64
CA ALA A 101 3.06 -34.57 21.33
C ALA A 101 2.47 -33.77 20.16
N LEU A 102 2.71 -32.45 20.11
CA LEU A 102 2.31 -31.59 19.01
C LEU A 102 2.97 -32.02 17.69
N ILE A 103 4.29 -32.22 17.68
CA ILE A 103 5.04 -32.64 16.49
C ILE A 103 4.51 -33.98 15.97
N LYS A 104 4.34 -34.96 16.84
CA LYS A 104 3.78 -36.28 16.49
C LYS A 104 2.37 -36.16 15.93
N GLY A 105 1.53 -35.32 16.52
CA GLY A 105 0.17 -35.05 16.05
C GLY A 105 0.12 -34.42 14.65
N LEU A 106 0.94 -33.40 14.42
CA LEU A 106 1.07 -32.75 13.12
C LEU A 106 1.61 -33.72 12.06
N GLN A 107 2.61 -34.53 12.41
CA GLN A 107 3.15 -35.57 11.52
C GLN A 107 2.10 -36.64 11.19
N ALA A 108 1.39 -37.15 12.19
CA ALA A 108 0.28 -38.11 12.01
C ALA A 108 -0.82 -37.53 11.10
N SER A 109 -1.09 -36.23 11.24
CA SER A 109 -2.07 -35.52 10.39
C SER A 109 -1.68 -35.54 8.91
N THR A 110 -0.38 -35.59 8.58
CA THR A 110 0.07 -35.63 7.19
C THR A 110 -0.20 -36.97 6.49
N LYS A 111 -0.26 -38.08 7.24
CA LYS A 111 -0.48 -39.43 6.69
C LYS A 111 -1.87 -39.60 6.09
N GLY A 112 -2.87 -38.87 6.59
CA GLY A 112 -4.21 -38.81 5.99
C GLY A 112 -4.31 -37.84 4.80
N SER A 113 -3.22 -37.14 4.45
CA SER A 113 -3.20 -36.04 3.45
C SER A 113 -4.24 -34.93 3.71
N LEU A 114 -4.75 -34.86 4.94
CA LEU A 114 -5.92 -34.05 5.31
C LEU A 114 -7.14 -34.29 4.39
N ASN A 115 -7.28 -35.48 3.80
CA ASN A 115 -8.37 -35.77 2.87
C ASN A 115 -9.58 -36.39 3.58
N GLY A 116 -10.78 -36.12 3.05
CA GLY A 116 -11.91 -37.03 3.26
C GLY A 116 -11.70 -38.38 2.54
N HIS A 117 -12.67 -39.27 2.62
CA HIS A 117 -12.68 -40.51 1.83
C HIS A 117 -13.69 -40.43 0.68
N GLY A 118 -13.43 -41.21 -0.38
CA GLY A 118 -14.31 -41.33 -1.55
C GLY A 118 -14.61 -39.98 -2.20
N HIS A 119 -15.89 -39.78 -2.54
CA HIS A 119 -16.41 -38.60 -3.23
C HIS A 119 -16.45 -37.33 -2.35
N ASP A 120 -16.26 -37.45 -1.03
CA ASP A 120 -16.26 -36.34 -0.07
C ASP A 120 -14.85 -35.78 0.22
N ALA A 121 -13.84 -36.17 -0.60
CA ALA A 121 -12.44 -35.83 -0.36
C ALA A 121 -12.18 -34.31 -0.26
N LEU A 122 -12.80 -33.50 -1.13
CA LEU A 122 -12.67 -32.04 -1.14
C LEU A 122 -13.28 -31.41 0.13
N ARG A 123 -14.50 -31.82 0.48
CA ARG A 123 -15.20 -31.38 1.69
C ARG A 123 -14.39 -31.66 2.95
N GLY A 124 -13.88 -32.88 3.09
CA GLY A 124 -13.03 -33.28 4.21
C GLY A 124 -11.76 -32.45 4.31
N ARG A 125 -11.14 -32.13 3.16
CA ARG A 125 -9.94 -31.27 3.11
C ARG A 125 -10.22 -29.84 3.53
N ILE A 126 -11.34 -29.27 3.09
CA ILE A 126 -11.76 -27.94 3.53
C ILE A 126 -11.99 -27.93 5.04
N GLN A 127 -12.70 -28.92 5.56
CA GLN A 127 -12.98 -29.05 6.99
C GLN A 127 -11.69 -29.18 7.83
N ALA A 128 -10.71 -29.96 7.36
CA ALA A 128 -9.42 -30.09 8.03
C ALA A 128 -8.67 -28.76 8.09
N VAL A 129 -8.63 -28.00 6.99
CA VAL A 129 -8.00 -26.66 6.97
C VAL A 129 -8.69 -25.70 7.93
N GLU A 130 -10.04 -25.70 7.97
CA GLU A 130 -10.80 -24.87 8.90
C GLU A 130 -10.52 -25.22 10.37
N ILE A 131 -10.36 -26.50 10.71
CA ILE A 131 -9.94 -26.94 12.05
C ILE A 131 -8.57 -26.36 12.41
N PHE A 132 -7.59 -26.48 11.51
CA PHE A 132 -6.26 -25.95 11.76
C PHE A 132 -6.21 -24.41 11.78
N LYS A 133 -7.11 -23.73 11.06
CA LYS A 133 -7.30 -22.29 11.18
C LYS A 133 -7.78 -21.87 12.56
N LYS A 134 -8.72 -22.61 13.18
CA LYS A 134 -9.09 -22.41 14.59
C LYS A 134 -7.87 -22.60 15.51
N GLY A 135 -6.96 -23.49 15.13
CA GLY A 135 -5.67 -23.70 15.77
C GLY A 135 -4.60 -22.61 15.54
N ASN A 136 -4.91 -21.53 14.81
CA ASN A 136 -3.98 -20.48 14.39
C ASN A 136 -2.81 -20.98 13.51
N VAL A 137 -3.07 -21.93 12.61
CA VAL A 137 -2.05 -22.52 11.73
C VAL A 137 -1.23 -21.50 10.95
N ILE A 138 -1.83 -20.42 10.43
CA ILE A 138 -1.11 -19.40 9.66
C ILE A 138 0.02 -18.78 10.50
N LYS A 139 -0.31 -18.28 11.69
CA LYS A 139 0.65 -17.70 12.62
C LYS A 139 1.68 -18.72 13.11
N PHE A 140 1.27 -19.97 13.30
CA PHE A 140 2.18 -21.05 13.67
C PHE A 140 3.22 -21.33 12.59
N LEU A 141 2.82 -21.45 11.32
CA LEU A 141 3.73 -21.69 10.21
C LEU A 141 4.69 -20.50 9.99
N GLU A 142 4.24 -19.27 10.25
CA GLU A 142 5.09 -18.08 10.19
C GLU A 142 6.16 -18.06 11.30
N GLN A 143 5.81 -18.46 12.53
CA GLN A 143 6.74 -18.41 13.67
C GLN A 143 7.62 -19.66 13.79
N TYR A 144 7.12 -20.82 13.38
CA TYR A 144 7.73 -22.12 13.61
C TYR A 144 7.73 -23.01 12.35
N PRO A 145 8.23 -22.53 11.20
CA PRO A 145 8.13 -23.26 9.92
C PRO A 145 8.80 -24.65 9.94
N ASN A 146 9.83 -24.80 10.77
CA ASN A 146 10.67 -26.00 10.87
C ASN A 146 10.26 -26.96 12.00
N LEU A 147 9.25 -26.63 12.81
CA LEU A 147 8.85 -27.48 13.95
C LEU A 147 8.17 -28.76 13.46
N ALA A 148 7.41 -28.69 12.36
CA ALA A 148 6.80 -29.85 11.70
C ALA A 148 6.85 -29.69 10.15
N PRO A 149 8.02 -29.85 9.52
CA PRO A 149 8.25 -29.44 8.12
C PRO A 149 7.37 -30.18 7.10
N GLY A 150 7.07 -31.46 7.35
CA GLY A 150 6.14 -32.23 6.52
C GLY A 150 4.72 -31.66 6.54
N PHE A 151 4.26 -31.20 7.70
CA PHE A 151 2.96 -30.56 7.87
C PHE A 151 2.94 -29.17 7.23
N THR A 152 3.98 -28.37 7.44
CA THR A 152 4.17 -27.06 6.78
C THR A 152 4.04 -27.18 5.26
N THR A 153 4.73 -28.16 4.67
CA THR A 153 4.71 -28.43 3.23
C THR A 153 3.33 -28.85 2.76
N LEU A 154 2.66 -29.73 3.50
CA LEU A 154 1.32 -30.21 3.15
C LEU A 154 0.29 -29.07 3.15
N ILE A 155 0.25 -28.24 4.19
CA ILE A 155 -0.67 -27.10 4.28
C ILE A 155 -0.44 -26.11 3.13
N SER A 156 0.83 -25.85 2.80
CA SER A 156 1.18 -24.97 1.68
C SER A 156 0.66 -25.50 0.35
N LYS A 157 0.86 -26.80 0.06
CA LYS A 157 0.35 -27.46 -1.15
C LYS A 157 -1.18 -27.47 -1.21
N ILE A 158 -1.85 -27.65 -0.09
CA ILE A 158 -3.32 -27.61 -0.03
C ILE A 158 -3.83 -26.20 -0.33
N ALA A 159 -3.22 -25.17 0.27
CA ALA A 159 -3.58 -23.78 0.00
C ALA A 159 -3.36 -23.42 -1.48
N GLU A 160 -2.27 -23.87 -2.10
CA GLU A 160 -2.02 -23.71 -3.54
C GLU A 160 -3.05 -24.44 -4.39
N GLY A 161 -3.37 -25.69 -4.06
CA GLY A 161 -4.41 -26.46 -4.75
C GLY A 161 -5.78 -25.78 -4.70
N PHE A 162 -6.16 -25.25 -3.53
CA PHE A 162 -7.37 -24.46 -3.35
C PHE A 162 -7.37 -23.18 -4.17
N ASN A 163 -6.25 -22.45 -4.20
CA ASN A 163 -6.13 -21.28 -5.05
C ASN A 163 -6.28 -21.64 -6.53
N ASN A 164 -5.62 -22.70 -7.00
CA ASN A 164 -5.72 -23.14 -8.38
C ASN A 164 -7.14 -23.55 -8.76
N ALA A 165 -7.84 -24.28 -7.89
CA ALA A 165 -9.25 -24.64 -8.07
C ALA A 165 -10.17 -23.41 -8.19
N LEU A 166 -9.95 -22.39 -7.35
CA LEU A 166 -10.67 -21.12 -7.46
C LEU A 166 -10.40 -20.42 -8.79
N MET A 167 -9.15 -20.40 -9.26
CA MET A 167 -8.75 -19.77 -10.52
C MET A 167 -9.28 -20.50 -11.76
N SER A 168 -9.35 -21.84 -11.74
CA SER A 168 -9.87 -22.65 -12.85
C SER A 168 -11.39 -22.79 -12.84
N GLY A 169 -12.05 -22.49 -11.72
CA GLY A 169 -13.47 -22.73 -11.52
C GLY A 169 -13.81 -24.18 -11.12
N GLU A 170 -12.81 -25.04 -10.95
CA GLU A 170 -12.94 -26.45 -10.54
C GLU A 170 -13.17 -26.58 -9.03
N THR A 171 -14.22 -25.93 -8.54
CA THR A 171 -14.56 -25.85 -7.10
C THR A 171 -15.73 -26.75 -6.71
N ARG A 172 -16.24 -27.56 -7.64
CA ARG A 172 -17.38 -28.45 -7.40
C ARG A 172 -16.94 -29.81 -6.87
N GLY A 173 -17.75 -30.38 -5.98
CA GLY A 173 -17.63 -31.78 -5.57
C GLY A 173 -18.03 -32.76 -6.66
N ASP A 174 -17.76 -34.04 -6.45
CA ASP A 174 -18.05 -35.12 -7.40
C ASP A 174 -19.56 -35.25 -7.69
N TRP A 175 -20.44 -34.79 -6.79
CA TRP A 175 -21.89 -34.78 -6.97
C TRP A 175 -22.44 -33.40 -7.35
N GLY A 176 -21.56 -32.45 -7.70
CA GLY A 176 -21.93 -31.11 -8.13
C GLY A 176 -22.14 -30.11 -6.99
N GLU A 177 -21.82 -30.46 -5.74
CA GLU A 177 -21.83 -29.53 -4.61
C GLU A 177 -20.92 -28.33 -4.87
N GLU A 178 -21.29 -27.15 -4.39
CA GLU A 178 -20.56 -25.92 -4.65
C GLU A 178 -19.71 -25.53 -3.43
N TYR A 179 -18.38 -25.61 -3.55
CA TYR A 179 -17.45 -25.30 -2.45
C TYR A 179 -16.68 -24.00 -2.63
N GLN A 180 -17.01 -23.17 -3.63
CA GLN A 180 -16.24 -21.95 -3.92
C GLN A 180 -16.07 -21.05 -2.68
N GLU A 181 -17.16 -20.74 -1.97
CA GLU A 181 -17.10 -19.89 -0.78
C GLU A 181 -16.42 -20.57 0.41
N ASP A 182 -16.58 -21.90 0.56
CA ASP A 182 -15.90 -22.65 1.60
C ASP A 182 -14.38 -22.70 1.37
N ILE A 183 -13.94 -22.85 0.11
CA ILE A 183 -12.53 -22.79 -0.28
C ILE A 183 -11.98 -21.37 -0.07
N LYS A 184 -12.71 -20.31 -0.43
CA LYS A 184 -12.30 -18.93 -0.15
C LYS A 184 -12.10 -18.70 1.35
N LYS A 185 -13.06 -19.17 2.15
CA LYS A 185 -13.00 -19.05 3.61
C LYS A 185 -11.81 -19.82 4.16
N ALA A 186 -11.56 -21.05 3.71
CA ALA A 186 -10.41 -21.85 4.11
C ALA A 186 -9.08 -21.20 3.70
N LEU A 187 -9.00 -20.60 2.52
CA LEU A 187 -7.79 -19.96 2.01
C LEU A 187 -7.51 -18.58 2.62
N ALA A 188 -8.52 -17.91 3.19
CA ALA A 188 -8.37 -16.57 3.74
C ALA A 188 -7.24 -16.51 4.79
N GLY A 189 -6.28 -15.62 4.58
CA GLY A 189 -5.12 -15.38 5.44
C GLY A 189 -3.87 -16.22 5.12
N PHE A 190 -3.93 -17.20 4.20
CA PHE A 190 -2.73 -17.92 3.77
C PHE A 190 -1.86 -17.09 2.83
N HIS A 191 -0.54 -17.14 3.04
CA HIS A 191 0.47 -16.65 2.11
C HIS A 191 0.92 -17.82 1.21
N LEU A 192 0.59 -17.79 -0.08
CA LEU A 192 0.92 -18.87 -1.03
C LEU A 192 2.43 -18.86 -1.33
N GLN A 193 3.09 -20.03 -1.34
CA GLN A 193 4.56 -20.13 -1.50
C GLN A 193 5.04 -19.64 -2.87
N GLU A 194 4.19 -19.75 -3.88
CA GLU A 194 4.46 -19.18 -5.20
C GLU A 194 4.58 -17.65 -5.23
N GLY A 195 4.24 -16.94 -4.14
CA GLY A 195 4.25 -15.48 -4.06
C GLY A 195 2.85 -14.95 -3.71
N THR A 196 2.80 -13.79 -3.07
CA THR A 196 1.56 -13.14 -2.66
C THR A 196 1.01 -12.30 -3.80
N LEU A 197 -0.29 -12.43 -4.08
CA LEU A 197 -0.98 -11.51 -4.97
C LEU A 197 -1.28 -10.22 -4.23
N ILE A 198 -0.94 -9.08 -4.83
CA ILE A 198 -1.27 -7.76 -4.31
C ILE A 198 -2.06 -6.96 -5.33
N PHE A 199 -3.05 -6.20 -4.85
CA PHE A 199 -3.83 -5.22 -5.60
C PHE A 199 -3.44 -3.82 -5.15
N VAL A 200 -2.91 -3.02 -6.08
CA VAL A 200 -2.47 -1.64 -5.83
C VAL A 200 -3.32 -0.65 -6.60
N TYR A 201 -3.65 0.49 -5.99
CA TYR A 201 -4.61 1.46 -6.53
C TYR A 201 -4.12 2.93 -6.42
N GLY A 202 -2.86 3.13 -6.03
CA GLY A 202 -2.31 4.45 -5.69
C GLY A 202 -0.86 4.64 -6.10
N THR A 203 0.00 5.03 -5.17
CA THR A 203 1.41 5.38 -5.44
C THR A 203 2.25 4.25 -6.01
N LEU A 204 1.77 3.00 -5.87
CA LEU A 204 2.40 1.79 -6.39
C LEU A 204 1.97 1.43 -7.82
N LEU A 205 0.92 2.07 -8.36
CA LEU A 205 0.50 1.88 -9.75
C LEU A 205 1.65 2.18 -10.72
N LYS A 206 1.70 1.50 -11.85
CA LYS A 206 2.69 1.74 -12.90
C LYS A 206 2.79 3.24 -13.24
N GLY A 207 4.02 3.74 -13.32
CA GLY A 207 4.30 5.16 -13.57
C GLY A 207 4.07 6.12 -12.39
N ARG A 208 3.72 5.63 -11.20
CA ARG A 208 3.64 6.43 -9.97
C ARG A 208 4.92 6.33 -9.13
N SER A 209 5.05 7.21 -8.14
CA SER A 209 6.30 7.49 -7.42
C SER A 209 6.96 6.27 -6.77
N ASN A 210 6.17 5.32 -6.26
CA ASN A 210 6.70 4.15 -5.56
C ASN A 210 6.89 2.93 -6.48
N HIS A 211 6.32 2.91 -7.68
CA HIS A 211 6.30 1.72 -8.53
C HIS A 211 7.69 1.17 -8.85
N ASN A 212 8.60 2.00 -9.36
CA ASN A 212 9.91 1.54 -9.83
C ASN A 212 10.75 0.92 -8.70
N ARG A 213 10.54 1.38 -7.46
CA ARG A 213 11.27 0.91 -6.29
C ARG A 213 10.81 -0.46 -5.81
N PHE A 214 9.51 -0.75 -5.88
CA PHE A 214 8.94 -1.95 -5.25
C PHE A 214 8.40 -2.99 -6.23
N LEU A 215 7.92 -2.58 -7.42
CA LEU A 215 7.15 -3.45 -8.31
C LEU A 215 7.73 -3.56 -9.73
N SER A 216 8.88 -2.93 -10.01
CA SER A 216 9.49 -2.96 -11.35
C SER A 216 9.88 -4.36 -11.82
N THR A 217 10.22 -5.26 -10.90
CA THR A 217 10.57 -6.66 -11.18
C THR A 217 9.45 -7.64 -10.88
N ALA A 218 8.34 -7.18 -10.29
CA ALA A 218 7.22 -8.02 -9.92
C ALA A 218 6.43 -8.49 -11.16
N LYS A 219 5.88 -9.70 -11.10
CA LYS A 219 5.09 -10.23 -12.22
C LYS A 219 3.73 -9.52 -12.26
N PHE A 220 3.52 -8.70 -13.28
CA PHE A 220 2.23 -8.06 -13.56
C PHE A 220 1.22 -9.09 -14.07
N LEU A 221 0.04 -9.13 -13.45
CA LEU A 221 -1.03 -10.06 -13.81
C LEU A 221 -2.20 -9.39 -14.53
N GLY A 222 -2.40 -8.09 -14.35
CA GLY A 222 -3.40 -7.33 -15.09
C GLY A 222 -3.95 -6.12 -14.36
N GLU A 223 -4.72 -5.32 -15.10
CA GLU A 223 -5.57 -4.26 -14.57
C GLU A 223 -6.86 -4.90 -14.02
N GLY A 224 -7.24 -4.54 -12.79
CA GLY A 224 -8.36 -5.17 -12.09
C GLY A 224 -9.27 -4.20 -11.35
N VAL A 225 -10.48 -4.65 -11.04
CA VAL A 225 -11.46 -3.90 -10.25
C VAL A 225 -11.81 -4.68 -8.99
N ILE A 226 -11.80 -3.99 -7.86
CA ILE A 226 -12.34 -4.50 -6.59
C ILE A 226 -13.67 -3.84 -6.28
N ASN A 227 -14.59 -4.60 -5.68
CA ASN A 227 -15.90 -4.14 -5.23
C ASN A 227 -15.93 -4.00 -3.70
N GLY A 228 -16.81 -3.14 -3.19
CA GLY A 228 -17.00 -2.93 -1.76
C GLY A 228 -16.10 -1.83 -1.17
N PHE A 229 -15.48 -0.99 -2.02
CA PHE A 229 -14.51 0.01 -1.60
C PHE A 229 -14.70 1.34 -2.34
N THR A 230 -14.55 2.44 -1.62
CA THR A 230 -14.53 3.80 -2.20
C THR A 230 -13.10 4.34 -2.10
N LEU A 231 -12.61 4.92 -3.20
CA LEU A 231 -11.30 5.57 -3.25
C LEU A 231 -11.40 7.02 -2.77
N HIS A 232 -10.44 7.46 -1.96
CA HIS A 232 -10.36 8.81 -1.42
C HIS A 232 -9.01 9.47 -1.74
N HIS A 233 -9.03 10.77 -2.06
CA HIS A 233 -7.86 11.63 -2.18
C HIS A 233 -7.46 12.17 -0.80
N LEU A 234 -6.27 11.80 -0.30
CA LEU A 234 -5.77 12.17 1.03
C LEU A 234 -4.60 13.17 0.97
N GLY A 235 -4.41 13.84 -0.16
CA GLY A 235 -3.25 14.69 -0.42
C GLY A 235 -2.25 13.96 -1.31
N SER A 236 -1.02 13.75 -0.82
CA SER A 236 0.07 13.15 -1.59
C SER A 236 -0.14 11.67 -1.94
N TYR A 237 -1.12 11.00 -1.34
CA TYR A 237 -1.44 9.60 -1.56
C TYR A 237 -2.95 9.36 -1.46
N PRO A 238 -3.50 8.34 -2.15
CA PRO A 238 -4.89 7.95 -2.03
C PRO A 238 -5.10 6.87 -0.96
N GLY A 239 -6.34 6.66 -0.52
CA GLY A 239 -6.69 5.54 0.36
C GLY A 239 -8.08 5.00 0.09
N ILE A 240 -8.27 3.68 0.20
CA ILE A 240 -9.60 3.07 0.10
C ILE A 240 -10.24 2.88 1.47
N LYS A 241 -11.57 2.99 1.52
CA LYS A 241 -12.42 2.64 2.66
C LYS A 241 -13.55 1.72 2.24
N ARG A 242 -13.99 0.83 3.12
CA ARG A 242 -15.13 -0.07 2.88
C ARG A 242 -16.40 0.73 2.60
N SER A 243 -17.17 0.30 1.61
CA SER A 243 -18.43 0.90 1.18
C SER A 243 -19.34 -0.15 0.55
N LYS A 244 -20.66 0.06 0.48
CA LYS A 244 -21.59 -0.97 0.00
C LYS A 244 -21.56 -1.19 -1.51
N LYS A 245 -21.21 -0.17 -2.30
CA LYS A 245 -21.32 -0.19 -3.78
C LYS A 245 -20.12 0.42 -4.51
N GLY A 246 -19.09 0.82 -3.78
CA GLY A 246 -17.93 1.47 -4.39
C GLY A 246 -17.10 0.46 -5.17
N LEU A 247 -16.54 0.94 -6.28
CA LEU A 247 -15.60 0.21 -7.13
C LEU A 247 -14.25 0.93 -7.13
N VAL A 248 -13.17 0.17 -7.13
CA VAL A 248 -11.80 0.71 -7.23
C VAL A 248 -11.03 0.02 -8.34
N LYS A 249 -10.45 0.82 -9.25
CA LYS A 249 -9.52 0.40 -10.30
C LYS A 249 -8.11 0.29 -9.74
N GLY A 250 -7.36 -0.72 -10.16
CA GLY A 250 -5.97 -0.91 -9.77
C GLY A 250 -5.24 -1.99 -10.56
N GLU A 251 -4.09 -2.41 -10.06
CA GLU A 251 -3.22 -3.36 -10.75
C GLU A 251 -2.93 -4.54 -9.85
N VAL A 252 -2.92 -5.74 -10.43
CA VAL A 252 -2.57 -6.97 -9.73
C VAL A 252 -1.15 -7.38 -10.05
N TYR A 253 -0.36 -7.60 -9.02
CA TYR A 253 1.01 -8.10 -9.10
C TYR A 253 1.18 -9.35 -8.25
N LYS A 254 2.11 -10.20 -8.64
CA LYS A 254 2.63 -11.29 -7.81
C LYS A 254 4.00 -10.91 -7.27
N VAL A 255 4.14 -10.90 -5.95
CA VAL A 255 5.35 -10.46 -5.22
C VAL A 255 5.85 -11.55 -4.28
N ASP A 256 7.15 -11.60 -4.05
CA ASP A 256 7.74 -12.46 -3.02
C ASP A 256 7.55 -11.88 -1.60
N ALA A 257 7.89 -12.66 -0.58
CA ALA A 257 7.74 -12.27 0.82
C ALA A 257 8.61 -11.05 1.20
N GLN A 258 9.79 -10.90 0.59
CA GLN A 258 10.69 -9.78 0.86
C GLN A 258 10.10 -8.47 0.35
N THR A 259 9.63 -8.48 -0.90
CA THR A 259 8.96 -7.34 -1.55
C THR A 259 7.69 -6.96 -0.79
N LEU A 260 6.90 -7.96 -0.40
CA LEU A 260 5.70 -7.75 0.40
C LEU A 260 6.02 -7.04 1.73
N SER A 261 7.04 -7.49 2.45
CA SER A 261 7.47 -6.87 3.72
C SER A 261 7.96 -5.42 3.53
N GLN A 262 8.63 -5.13 2.42
CA GLN A 262 9.04 -3.75 2.10
C GLN A 262 7.84 -2.84 1.84
N ILE A 263 6.79 -3.36 1.20
CA ILE A 263 5.56 -2.63 0.97
C ILE A 263 4.80 -2.42 2.29
N ASP A 264 4.75 -3.42 3.18
CA ASP A 264 4.16 -3.25 4.52
C ASP A 264 4.80 -2.09 5.29
N MET A 265 6.14 -1.99 5.21
CA MET A 265 6.89 -0.91 5.83
C MET A 265 6.59 0.45 5.20
N LEU A 266 6.47 0.51 3.86
CA LEU A 266 6.09 1.74 3.14
C LEU A 266 4.69 2.22 3.53
N GLU A 267 3.72 1.31 3.53
CA GLU A 267 2.30 1.59 3.79
C GLU A 267 2.01 1.74 5.30
N GLY A 268 2.99 1.47 6.17
CA GLY A 268 2.79 1.54 7.62
C GLY A 268 1.69 0.58 8.09
N GLU A 269 1.78 -0.68 7.66
CA GLU A 269 0.83 -1.75 8.01
C GLU A 269 0.57 -1.79 9.53
N GLY A 270 -0.71 -1.94 9.91
CA GLY A 270 -1.17 -1.92 11.31
C GLY A 270 -1.36 -0.52 11.90
N SER A 271 -0.86 0.53 11.24
CA SER A 271 -0.97 1.93 11.71
C SER A 271 -1.71 2.82 10.72
N LEU A 272 -1.11 3.14 9.57
CA LEU A 272 -1.67 4.03 8.55
C LEU A 272 -2.63 3.27 7.63
N TYR A 273 -2.23 2.07 7.22
CA TYR A 273 -3.04 1.15 6.44
C TYR A 273 -3.18 -0.21 7.15
N LEU A 274 -4.26 -0.92 6.85
CA LEU A 274 -4.47 -2.30 7.25
C LEU A 274 -4.44 -3.16 6.01
N ARG A 275 -3.56 -4.17 5.98
CA ARG A 275 -3.56 -5.13 4.87
C ARG A 275 -4.71 -6.11 5.05
N GLN A 276 -5.54 -6.25 4.02
CA GLN A 276 -6.63 -7.21 3.98
C GLN A 276 -6.71 -7.85 2.60
N THR A 277 -7.31 -9.03 2.52
CA THR A 277 -7.55 -9.70 1.24
C THR A 277 -8.90 -9.30 0.65
N THR A 278 -8.96 -9.25 -0.68
CA THR A 278 -10.18 -9.03 -1.47
C THR A 278 -10.12 -9.82 -2.76
N ASP A 279 -11.29 -10.06 -3.36
CA ASP A 279 -11.39 -10.60 -4.71
C ASP A 279 -11.20 -9.45 -5.72
N VAL A 280 -10.51 -9.72 -6.83
CA VAL A 280 -10.23 -8.77 -7.90
C VAL A 280 -10.69 -9.36 -9.23
N ILE A 281 -11.42 -8.58 -10.02
CA ILE A 281 -11.84 -8.96 -11.37
C ILE A 281 -10.91 -8.28 -12.38
N CYS A 282 -10.16 -9.06 -13.15
CA CYS A 282 -9.28 -8.63 -14.23
C CYS A 282 -9.82 -9.12 -15.57
N GLY A 283 -10.59 -8.28 -16.27
CA GLY A 283 -11.28 -8.70 -17.50
C GLY A 283 -12.26 -9.85 -17.23
N THR A 284 -12.05 -11.00 -17.87
CA THR A 284 -12.84 -12.23 -17.64
C THR A 284 -12.27 -13.12 -16.53
N GLN A 285 -11.08 -12.80 -16.00
CA GLN A 285 -10.42 -13.58 -14.96
C GLN A 285 -10.73 -13.00 -13.59
N GLN A 286 -11.00 -13.86 -12.61
CA GLN A 286 -11.17 -13.47 -11.21
C GLN A 286 -10.01 -14.01 -10.39
N PHE A 287 -9.37 -13.13 -9.63
CA PHE A 287 -8.35 -13.45 -8.64
C PHE A 287 -8.96 -13.38 -7.25
N TYR A 288 -8.67 -14.37 -6.42
CA TYR A 288 -9.19 -14.49 -5.06
C TYR A 288 -8.10 -14.24 -4.04
N ASN A 289 -8.50 -13.79 -2.85
CA ASN A 289 -7.58 -13.55 -1.73
C ASN A 289 -6.38 -12.64 -2.07
N VAL A 290 -6.61 -11.62 -2.89
CA VAL A 290 -5.56 -10.66 -3.28
C VAL A 290 -5.39 -9.64 -2.16
N SER A 291 -4.17 -9.52 -1.65
CA SER A 291 -3.84 -8.56 -0.59
C SER A 291 -3.95 -7.12 -1.10
N THR A 292 -4.57 -6.25 -0.34
CA THR A 292 -4.62 -4.81 -0.60
C THR A 292 -4.53 -4.04 0.70
N TYR A 293 -4.18 -2.76 0.62
CA TYR A 293 -4.03 -1.90 1.78
C TYR A 293 -5.27 -1.04 1.94
N ILE A 294 -5.89 -1.00 3.12
CA ILE A 294 -7.09 -0.20 3.40
C ILE A 294 -6.69 0.91 4.36
N TYR A 295 -7.08 2.15 4.05
CA TYR A 295 -6.70 3.29 4.88
C TYR A 295 -7.33 3.17 6.28
N ASN A 296 -6.53 3.31 7.34
CA ASN A 296 -6.97 3.04 8.70
C ASN A 296 -7.66 4.26 9.36
N ASN A 297 -7.28 5.48 8.97
CA ASN A 297 -7.78 6.71 9.62
C ASN A 297 -9.10 7.25 9.04
N ARG A 298 -9.62 8.34 9.60
CA ARG A 298 -10.80 9.05 9.08
C ARG A 298 -10.48 9.74 7.76
N VAL A 299 -11.44 9.75 6.84
CA VAL A 299 -11.33 10.41 5.53
C VAL A 299 -12.08 11.76 5.54
N PRO A 300 -11.62 12.78 4.80
CA PRO A 300 -12.36 14.04 4.65
C PRO A 300 -13.70 13.85 3.92
N LYS A 301 -14.71 14.69 4.23
CA LYS A 301 -16.07 14.59 3.67
C LYS A 301 -16.15 14.65 2.14
N ASP A 302 -15.28 15.42 1.50
CA ASP A 302 -15.29 15.64 0.04
C ASP A 302 -14.04 15.05 -0.64
N SER A 303 -13.54 13.94 -0.11
CA SER A 303 -12.32 13.29 -0.61
C SER A 303 -12.58 12.20 -1.66
N THR A 304 -13.84 11.81 -1.88
CA THR A 304 -14.18 10.65 -2.72
C THR A 304 -13.80 10.88 -4.19
N ILE A 305 -13.20 9.85 -4.79
CA ILE A 305 -12.86 9.80 -6.22
C ILE A 305 -13.86 8.86 -6.93
N PRO A 306 -14.76 9.40 -7.77
CA PRO A 306 -15.70 8.59 -8.55
C PRO A 306 -15.00 7.58 -9.46
N PHE A 307 -15.62 6.43 -9.73
CA PHE A 307 -15.02 5.35 -10.52
C PHE A 307 -14.57 5.79 -11.92
N GLU A 308 -15.31 6.71 -12.53
CA GLU A 308 -15.03 7.30 -13.84
C GLU A 308 -13.76 8.17 -13.81
N ALA A 309 -13.46 8.79 -12.67
CA ALA A 309 -12.29 9.64 -12.45
C ALA A 309 -11.05 8.84 -12.01
N GLN A 310 -11.19 7.55 -11.70
CA GLN A 310 -10.06 6.70 -11.35
C GLN A 310 -9.25 6.30 -12.60
N THR A 311 -7.93 6.37 -12.49
CA THR A 311 -6.98 6.07 -13.57
C THR A 311 -6.30 4.72 -13.34
N TRP A 312 -6.09 3.94 -14.41
CA TRP A 312 -5.08 2.89 -14.45
C TRP A 312 -3.66 3.49 -14.44
N GLY A 313 -2.59 2.68 -14.40
CA GLY A 313 -1.17 3.09 -14.34
C GLY A 313 -0.60 3.96 -15.47
N LYS A 314 -1.35 4.98 -15.92
CA LYS A 314 -0.83 6.18 -16.53
C LYS A 314 -1.04 7.32 -15.53
N ALA A 315 0.07 7.94 -15.11
CA ALA A 315 -0.02 9.31 -14.65
C ALA A 315 -0.79 10.10 -15.74
N PRO A 316 -1.74 10.98 -15.38
CA PRO A 316 -2.30 11.89 -16.36
C PRO A 316 -1.12 12.55 -17.09
N GLU A 317 -1.25 12.69 -18.40
CA GLU A 317 -0.20 13.30 -19.22
C GLU A 317 0.20 14.62 -18.57
N LYS A 318 1.50 14.80 -18.29
CA LYS A 318 1.97 15.98 -17.54
C LYS A 318 1.56 17.21 -18.33
N GLU A 319 0.62 17.99 -17.79
CA GLU A 319 0.23 19.25 -18.39
C GLU A 319 1.35 20.28 -18.16
N TYR A 320 1.89 20.80 -19.25
CA TYR A 320 2.95 21.79 -19.23
C TYR A 320 2.41 23.21 -19.28
N VAL A 321 3.19 24.14 -18.73
CA VAL A 321 2.96 25.58 -18.76
C VAL A 321 4.31 26.30 -18.86
N TRP A 322 4.34 27.43 -19.55
CA TRP A 322 5.49 28.32 -19.55
C TRP A 322 5.39 29.28 -18.37
N TYR A 323 6.27 29.13 -17.38
CA TYR A 323 6.40 30.09 -16.28
C TYR A 323 7.40 31.19 -16.64
N ALA A 324 6.94 32.44 -16.75
CA ALA A 324 7.77 33.61 -17.04
C ALA A 324 8.23 34.31 -15.74
N GLY A 325 9.52 34.21 -15.44
CA GLY A 325 10.20 34.95 -14.37
C GLY A 325 10.84 36.25 -14.89
N PHE A 326 10.67 37.34 -14.15
CA PHE A 326 11.20 38.67 -14.49
C PHE A 326 12.01 39.33 -13.35
N GLY A 327 12.08 38.66 -12.20
CA GLY A 327 12.89 39.06 -11.05
C GLY A 327 14.06 38.12 -10.83
N SER A 328 14.29 37.71 -9.57
CA SER A 328 15.39 36.79 -9.24
C SER A 328 15.35 35.46 -9.98
N ASN A 329 14.18 35.07 -10.50
CA ASN A 329 13.98 33.86 -11.29
C ASN A 329 14.43 34.01 -12.74
N LEU A 330 15.06 35.12 -13.14
CA LEU A 330 15.83 35.21 -14.38
C LEU A 330 17.05 34.27 -14.36
N LEU A 331 17.66 34.11 -13.18
CA LEU A 331 18.84 33.28 -12.97
C LEU A 331 18.43 31.81 -12.79
N TYR A 332 18.94 30.91 -13.64
CA TYR A 332 18.55 29.50 -13.63
C TYR A 332 18.81 28.82 -12.30
N GLU A 333 20.02 28.99 -11.75
CA GLU A 333 20.41 28.44 -10.44
C GLU A 333 19.44 28.88 -9.34
N ARG A 334 18.98 30.13 -9.38
CA ARG A 334 18.02 30.65 -8.41
C ARG A 334 16.65 30.02 -8.60
N PHE A 335 16.17 29.88 -9.83
CA PHE A 335 14.90 29.24 -10.11
C PHE A 335 14.90 27.76 -9.69
N MET A 336 16.00 27.04 -9.96
CA MET A 336 16.13 25.61 -9.62
C MET A 336 16.05 25.35 -8.12
N THR A 337 16.40 26.30 -7.25
CA THR A 337 16.19 26.13 -5.79
C THR A 337 14.71 25.91 -5.41
N TYR A 338 13.74 26.39 -6.20
CA TYR A 338 12.32 26.09 -5.98
C TYR A 338 11.92 24.71 -6.49
N ILE A 339 12.61 24.17 -7.50
CA ILE A 339 12.35 22.86 -8.08
C ILE A 339 13.04 21.77 -7.27
N GLU A 340 14.34 21.88 -7.04
CA GLU A 340 15.16 20.86 -6.36
C GLU A 340 15.08 20.95 -4.83
N GLY A 341 14.88 22.17 -4.31
CA GLY A 341 15.00 22.50 -2.90
C GLY A 341 16.44 22.85 -2.49
N GLY A 342 16.65 23.09 -1.19
CA GLY A 342 17.97 23.41 -0.62
C GLY A 342 18.15 24.88 -0.28
N THR A 343 19.37 25.25 0.12
CA THR A 343 19.69 26.62 0.57
C THR A 343 20.23 27.46 -0.57
N SER A 344 19.55 28.56 -0.89
CA SER A 344 20.03 29.49 -1.92
C SER A 344 21.20 30.32 -1.39
N ARG A 345 22.35 30.27 -2.07
CA ARG A 345 23.54 31.09 -1.73
C ARG A 345 23.33 32.60 -1.91
N PHE A 346 22.24 33.01 -2.56
CA PHE A 346 21.97 34.43 -2.85
C PHE A 346 21.19 35.14 -1.74
N ASN A 347 20.34 34.39 -1.02
CA ASN A 347 19.50 34.96 0.04
C ASN A 347 19.50 34.13 1.34
N ASN A 348 20.36 33.11 1.43
CA ASN A 348 20.54 32.21 2.58
C ASN A 348 19.25 31.55 3.09
N ARG A 349 18.19 31.51 2.26
CA ARG A 349 16.93 30.87 2.60
C ARG A 349 16.93 29.42 2.12
N SER A 350 16.37 28.54 2.96
CA SER A 350 16.09 27.15 2.61
C SER A 350 14.72 27.02 1.95
N TYR A 351 14.66 26.25 0.87
CA TYR A 351 13.46 25.95 0.10
C TYR A 351 13.16 24.45 0.15
N PRO A 352 11.88 24.06 0.31
CA PRO A 352 11.51 22.65 0.36
C PRO A 352 11.71 21.94 -0.99
N GLY A 353 11.66 22.67 -2.10
CA GLY A 353 11.66 22.10 -3.45
C GLY A 353 10.26 21.61 -3.86
N CYS A 354 10.13 21.22 -5.12
CA CYS A 354 8.91 20.63 -5.64
C CYS A 354 8.84 19.12 -5.37
N THR A 355 7.63 18.56 -5.41
CA THR A 355 7.38 17.12 -5.42
C THR A 355 8.02 16.47 -6.65
N ASP A 356 7.79 17.05 -7.83
CA ASP A 356 8.49 16.73 -9.07
C ASP A 356 9.73 17.63 -9.23
N LYS A 357 10.91 17.04 -9.03
CA LYS A 357 12.20 17.73 -9.12
C LYS A 357 12.81 17.71 -10.52
N THR A 358 12.08 17.24 -11.53
CA THR A 358 12.61 17.24 -12.90
C THR A 358 12.88 18.66 -13.38
N PRO A 359 14.06 18.95 -13.96
CA PRO A 359 14.37 20.27 -14.48
C PRO A 359 13.40 20.72 -15.57
N PRO A 360 13.28 22.04 -15.83
CA PRO A 360 12.46 22.56 -16.92
C PRO A 360 12.83 21.91 -18.25
N LYS A 361 11.81 21.51 -19.02
CA LYS A 361 12.01 20.89 -20.35
C LYS A 361 12.66 21.84 -21.35
N ALA A 362 12.45 23.13 -21.15
CA ALA A 362 13.01 24.19 -21.98
C ALA A 362 13.07 25.49 -21.19
N SER A 363 13.96 26.38 -21.62
CA SER A 363 14.18 27.69 -21.04
C SER A 363 14.45 28.67 -22.19
N LEU A 364 13.67 29.75 -22.29
CA LEU A 364 13.76 30.71 -23.40
C LEU A 364 13.64 32.16 -22.89
N PRO A 365 14.27 33.14 -23.55
CA PRO A 365 14.00 34.55 -23.30
C PRO A 365 12.54 34.91 -23.65
N ILE A 366 11.97 35.90 -22.96
CA ILE A 366 10.64 36.44 -23.25
C ILE A 366 10.59 37.95 -22.96
N THR A 367 9.77 38.69 -23.71
CA THR A 367 9.40 40.07 -23.37
C THR A 367 8.00 40.10 -22.79
N ILE A 368 7.84 40.69 -21.61
CA ILE A 368 6.57 40.79 -20.87
C ILE A 368 5.98 42.18 -21.10
N PRO A 369 4.69 42.30 -21.49
CA PRO A 369 4.10 43.55 -21.97
C PRO A 369 3.63 44.50 -20.84
N TYR A 370 4.37 44.54 -19.73
CA TYR A 370 4.08 45.34 -18.55
C TYR A 370 5.35 45.95 -17.98
N LYS A 371 5.25 47.11 -17.35
CA LYS A 371 6.39 47.79 -16.74
C LYS A 371 6.83 47.10 -15.44
N MET A 372 8.10 46.71 -15.38
CA MET A 372 8.73 46.25 -14.15
C MET A 372 9.24 47.43 -13.31
N TYR A 373 9.12 47.30 -11.98
CA TYR A 373 9.64 48.25 -11.00
C TYR A 373 10.07 47.53 -9.72
N PHE A 374 10.82 48.23 -8.85
CA PHE A 374 11.24 47.71 -7.55
C PHE A 374 10.34 48.24 -6.42
N GLY A 375 9.89 47.34 -5.55
CA GLY A 375 9.00 47.70 -4.45
C GLY A 375 9.09 46.77 -3.24
N ASN A 376 8.43 47.21 -2.17
CA ASN A 376 8.32 46.54 -0.87
C ASN A 376 9.67 46.33 -0.15
N ASN A 377 9.66 45.81 1.08
CA ASN A 377 10.86 45.54 1.87
C ASN A 377 11.04 44.03 2.06
N SER A 378 12.07 43.46 1.44
CA SER A 378 12.36 42.03 1.57
C SER A 378 13.46 41.75 2.59
N GLY A 379 13.12 41.12 3.71
CA GLY A 379 14.10 40.68 4.70
C GLY A 379 15.15 39.70 4.15
N SER A 380 14.81 38.92 3.12
CA SER A 380 15.75 38.02 2.44
C SER A 380 16.71 38.75 1.48
N TRP A 381 16.48 40.04 1.22
CA TRP A 381 17.26 40.84 0.28
C TRP A 381 17.69 42.16 0.95
N ASN A 382 18.22 42.08 2.18
CA ASN A 382 18.74 43.22 2.96
C ASN A 382 17.74 44.39 3.09
N ASN A 383 16.44 44.08 3.23
CA ASN A 383 15.34 45.05 3.26
C ASN A 383 15.19 45.91 1.98
N GLY A 384 15.89 45.56 0.90
CA GLY A 384 15.73 46.20 -0.40
C GLY A 384 14.42 45.79 -1.11
N GLY A 385 14.11 46.55 -2.15
CA GLY A 385 13.01 46.30 -3.08
C GLY A 385 13.24 45.06 -3.93
N VAL A 386 12.16 44.36 -4.25
CA VAL A 386 12.14 43.24 -5.21
C VAL A 386 11.30 43.60 -6.42
N SER A 387 11.46 42.84 -7.50
CA SER A 387 10.82 43.08 -8.79
C SER A 387 9.30 42.85 -8.71
N PHE A 388 8.52 43.81 -9.19
CA PHE A 388 7.08 43.72 -9.39
C PHE A 388 6.71 44.19 -10.81
N LEU A 389 5.56 43.73 -11.32
CA LEU A 389 4.97 44.25 -12.56
C LEU A 389 3.84 45.24 -12.24
N ASP A 390 3.83 46.38 -12.92
CA ASP A 390 2.70 47.29 -13.00
C ASP A 390 1.82 46.90 -14.20
N LEU A 391 0.76 46.15 -13.92
CA LEU A 391 -0.15 45.62 -14.94
C LEU A 391 -0.96 46.72 -15.67
N ASN A 392 -0.98 47.95 -15.15
CA ASN A 392 -1.68 49.07 -15.77
C ASN A 392 -0.79 49.85 -16.75
N THR A 393 0.53 49.61 -16.74
CA THR A 393 1.50 50.35 -17.57
C THR A 393 2.10 49.42 -18.61
N LYS A 394 1.84 49.68 -19.89
CA LYS A 394 2.47 48.96 -21.00
C LYS A 394 3.94 49.37 -21.15
N ALA A 395 4.81 48.37 -21.17
CA ALA A 395 6.24 48.50 -21.44
C ALA A 395 6.80 47.12 -21.81
N GLU A 396 8.09 47.05 -22.16
CA GLU A 396 8.79 45.80 -22.44
C GLU A 396 9.71 45.43 -21.28
N THR A 397 9.29 44.47 -20.47
CA THR A 397 10.12 43.88 -19.41
C THR A 397 10.80 42.62 -19.93
N LEU A 398 12.12 42.55 -19.80
CA LEU A 398 12.90 41.36 -20.11
C LEU A 398 12.66 40.27 -19.06
N GLY A 399 12.44 39.05 -19.53
CA GLY A 399 12.08 37.89 -18.73
C GLY A 399 12.70 36.60 -19.26
N ARG A 400 12.60 35.55 -18.47
CA ARG A 400 12.94 34.18 -18.86
C ARG A 400 11.74 33.28 -18.59
N MET A 401 11.36 32.48 -19.57
CA MET A 401 10.29 31.49 -19.42
C MET A 401 10.82 30.07 -19.34
N TYR A 402 10.26 29.28 -18.43
CA TYR A 402 10.59 27.87 -18.18
C TYR A 402 9.41 26.97 -18.49
N LEU A 403 9.63 25.92 -19.27
CA LEU A 403 8.61 24.91 -19.55
C LEU A 403 8.59 23.87 -18.43
N ILE A 404 7.63 24.02 -17.52
CA ILE A 404 7.47 23.21 -16.31
C ILE A 404 6.06 22.60 -16.26
N THR A 405 5.81 21.68 -15.34
CA THR A 405 4.44 21.15 -15.14
C THR A 405 3.57 22.19 -14.43
N LYS A 406 2.25 22.12 -14.63
CA LYS A 406 1.29 22.95 -13.88
C LYS A 406 1.38 22.72 -12.36
N GLU A 407 1.72 21.50 -11.94
CA GLU A 407 1.97 21.15 -10.54
C GLU A 407 3.20 21.90 -9.99
N GLN A 408 4.34 21.86 -10.71
CA GLN A 408 5.53 22.63 -10.37
C GLN A 408 5.22 24.13 -10.28
N LEU A 409 4.44 24.70 -11.22
CA LEU A 409 4.05 26.12 -11.15
C LEU A 409 3.26 26.44 -9.87
N ARG A 410 2.31 25.59 -9.48
CA ARG A 410 1.52 25.76 -8.25
C ARG A 410 2.43 25.71 -7.01
N GLU A 411 3.33 24.74 -6.93
CA GLU A 411 4.24 24.59 -5.80
C GLU A 411 5.27 25.72 -5.71
N VAL A 412 5.81 26.18 -6.84
CA VAL A 412 6.63 27.40 -6.91
C VAL A 412 5.84 28.58 -6.35
N GLY A 413 4.59 28.79 -6.79
CA GLY A 413 3.74 29.88 -6.30
C GLY A 413 3.49 29.85 -4.79
N ILE A 414 3.32 28.66 -4.19
CA ILE A 414 3.21 28.48 -2.73
C ILE A 414 4.50 28.90 -2.03
N GLN A 415 5.66 28.46 -2.54
CA GLN A 415 6.98 28.76 -1.96
C GLN A 415 7.33 30.27 -2.04
N GLU A 416 6.93 30.94 -3.12
CA GLU A 416 7.10 32.39 -3.28
C GLU A 416 6.17 33.20 -2.35
N SER A 417 4.99 32.66 -2.06
CA SER A 417 3.91 33.36 -1.35
C SER A 417 3.84 33.05 0.15
N ASN A 418 4.98 32.90 0.83
CA ASN A 418 5.10 32.46 2.23
C ASN A 418 4.33 33.31 3.29
N ARG A 419 3.53 34.29 2.86
CA ARG A 419 2.47 35.03 3.59
C ARG A 419 1.35 35.40 2.60
N PRO A 420 0.05 35.49 3.01
CA PRO A 420 -1.12 35.69 2.13
C PRO A 420 -1.18 37.01 1.32
N ASN A 421 -0.09 37.79 1.27
CA ASN A 421 -0.05 39.13 0.67
C ASN A 421 1.04 39.34 -0.39
N TRP A 422 1.87 38.34 -0.76
CA TRP A 422 3.04 38.61 -1.61
C TRP A 422 2.89 38.32 -3.12
N TYR A 423 2.13 37.33 -3.59
CA TYR A 423 1.85 37.14 -5.03
C TYR A 423 0.54 36.34 -5.21
N ASN A 424 -0.57 37.04 -5.32
CA ASN A 424 -1.90 36.41 -5.23
C ASN A 424 -2.53 36.11 -6.59
N GLN A 425 -1.83 36.37 -7.71
CA GLN A 425 -2.41 36.24 -9.04
C GLN A 425 -1.41 35.66 -10.06
N ALA A 426 -1.80 34.55 -10.68
CA ALA A 426 -1.23 34.08 -11.92
C ALA A 426 -1.79 34.95 -13.07
N VAL A 427 -0.92 35.61 -13.82
CA VAL A 427 -1.31 36.46 -14.96
C VAL A 427 -0.91 35.75 -16.25
N GLU A 428 -1.90 35.52 -17.11
CA GLU A 428 -1.69 34.96 -18.45
C GLU A 428 -1.09 36.04 -19.37
N LEU A 429 0.04 35.72 -19.99
CA LEU A 429 0.80 36.63 -20.88
C LEU A 429 0.60 36.30 -22.36
N GLY A 430 -0.05 35.18 -22.68
CA GLY A 430 -0.25 34.66 -24.03
C GLY A 430 0.09 33.18 -24.11
N GLU A 431 0.49 32.72 -25.30
CA GLU A 431 0.83 31.32 -25.57
C GLU A 431 2.11 31.20 -26.39
N HIS A 432 2.91 30.16 -26.13
CA HIS A 432 4.07 29.80 -26.95
C HIS A 432 3.97 28.33 -27.34
N LYS A 433 3.92 28.05 -28.66
CA LYS A 433 3.75 26.71 -29.24
C LYS A 433 2.50 25.98 -28.68
N GLY A 434 1.38 26.70 -28.55
CA GLY A 434 0.11 26.15 -28.06
C GLY A 434 0.07 25.89 -26.55
N ILE A 435 1.08 26.35 -25.79
CA ILE A 435 1.14 26.22 -24.33
C ILE A 435 1.08 27.61 -23.70
N LYS A 436 0.20 27.78 -22.71
CA LYS A 436 0.03 29.05 -21.99
C LYS A 436 1.30 29.53 -21.32
N ILE A 437 1.50 30.84 -21.36
CA ILE A 437 2.55 31.57 -20.65
C ILE A 437 1.92 32.28 -19.46
N VAL A 438 2.44 32.01 -18.28
CA VAL A 438 1.94 32.55 -17.02
C VAL A 438 3.08 33.17 -16.23
N THR A 439 2.82 34.29 -15.58
CA THR A 439 3.72 34.86 -14.58
C THR A 439 3.03 34.97 -13.22
N LEU A 440 3.83 35.00 -12.16
CA LEU A 440 3.36 35.18 -10.79
C LEU A 440 3.62 36.62 -10.38
N THR A 441 2.55 37.37 -10.13
CA THR A 441 2.64 38.77 -9.69
C THR A 441 1.51 39.11 -8.71
N ASN A 442 1.55 40.34 -8.18
CA ASN A 442 0.62 40.85 -7.19
C ASN A 442 -0.39 41.79 -7.87
N SER A 443 -1.66 41.76 -7.47
CA SER A 443 -2.72 42.56 -8.10
C SER A 443 -2.67 44.04 -7.74
N GLY A 444 -2.00 44.41 -6.63
CA GLY A 444 -1.86 45.80 -6.17
C GLY A 444 -0.44 46.34 -6.33
N LYS A 445 -0.34 47.61 -6.75
CA LYS A 445 0.93 48.35 -6.77
C LYS A 445 1.50 48.45 -5.35
N ARG A 446 2.79 48.13 -5.18
CA ARG A 446 3.47 48.10 -3.88
C ARG A 446 4.27 49.39 -3.67
N PRO A 447 4.51 49.82 -2.41
CA PRO A 447 5.35 50.98 -2.13
C PRO A 447 6.72 50.80 -2.78
N GLN A 448 7.18 51.83 -3.50
CA GLN A 448 8.45 51.79 -4.21
C GLN A 448 9.61 51.73 -3.22
N ASN A 449 10.60 50.89 -3.51
CA ASN A 449 11.80 50.74 -2.69
C ASN A 449 12.96 50.34 -3.61
N ALA A 450 14.13 50.94 -3.41
CA ALA A 450 15.30 50.62 -4.22
C ALA A 450 15.78 49.19 -3.90
N PRO A 451 16.22 48.41 -4.90
CA PRO A 451 16.75 47.08 -4.68
C PRO A 451 18.12 47.14 -3.97
N ALA A 452 18.43 46.12 -3.18
CA ALA A 452 19.76 45.97 -2.60
C ALA A 452 20.76 45.39 -3.63
N ASP A 453 22.06 45.64 -3.43
CA ASP A 453 23.12 45.21 -4.35
C ASP A 453 23.14 43.70 -4.60
N ASN A 454 22.88 42.89 -3.57
CA ASN A 454 22.83 41.43 -3.71
C ASN A 454 21.67 40.98 -4.61
N TYR A 455 20.52 41.67 -4.57
CA TYR A 455 19.40 41.40 -5.47
C TYR A 455 19.71 41.85 -6.90
N LEU A 456 20.28 43.06 -7.06
CA LEU A 456 20.71 43.56 -8.35
C LEU A 456 21.74 42.63 -9.01
N ASN A 457 22.70 42.10 -8.26
CA ASN A 457 23.69 41.16 -8.78
C ASN A 457 23.04 39.89 -9.33
N VAL A 458 22.00 39.36 -8.66
CA VAL A 458 21.23 38.22 -9.17
C VAL A 458 20.50 38.56 -10.46
N LEU A 459 19.91 39.75 -10.57
CA LEU A 459 19.27 40.20 -11.81
C LEU A 459 20.28 40.36 -12.95
N LYS A 460 21.45 40.96 -12.69
CA LYS A 460 22.53 41.09 -13.68
C LYS A 460 22.99 39.73 -14.19
N MET A 461 23.24 38.78 -13.28
CA MET A 461 23.61 37.41 -13.63
C MET A 461 22.52 36.73 -14.47
N GLY A 462 21.25 36.85 -14.06
CA GLY A 462 20.13 36.26 -14.78
C GLY A 462 19.90 36.89 -16.16
N LEU A 463 20.02 38.21 -16.29
CA LEU A 463 19.95 38.91 -17.58
C LEU A 463 21.09 38.50 -18.50
N LYS A 464 22.32 38.41 -17.99
CA LYS A 464 23.48 37.96 -18.78
C LYS A 464 23.33 36.51 -19.24
N GLU A 465 22.81 35.64 -18.36
CA GLU A 465 22.57 34.23 -18.68
C GLU A 465 21.46 34.07 -19.74
N THR A 466 20.41 34.89 -19.66
CA THR A 466 19.25 34.81 -20.56
C THR A 466 19.48 35.51 -21.90
N TYR A 467 20.22 36.63 -21.88
CA TYR A 467 20.49 37.50 -23.01
C TYR A 467 22.01 37.70 -23.16
N PRO A 468 22.75 36.67 -23.62
CA PRO A 468 24.21 36.67 -23.63
C PRO A 468 24.83 37.75 -24.52
N THR A 469 24.07 38.30 -25.45
CA THR A 469 24.50 39.39 -26.35
C THR A 469 24.46 40.77 -25.69
N MET A 470 23.76 40.94 -24.56
CA MET A 470 23.72 42.22 -23.87
C MET A 470 25.04 42.49 -23.15
N THR A 471 25.59 43.68 -23.37
CA THR A 471 26.73 44.20 -22.63
C THR A 471 26.34 44.56 -21.21
N ASP A 472 27.32 44.62 -20.30
CA ASP A 472 27.06 44.99 -18.90
C ASP A 472 26.51 46.42 -18.80
N PHE A 473 26.92 47.31 -19.71
CA PHE A 473 26.38 48.65 -19.83
C PHE A 473 24.88 48.65 -20.21
N GLU A 474 24.47 47.83 -21.19
CA GLU A 474 23.06 47.71 -21.58
C GLU A 474 22.20 47.09 -20.47
N ILE A 475 22.73 46.07 -19.77
CA ILE A 475 22.05 45.48 -18.61
C ILE A 475 21.84 46.51 -17.51
N MET A 476 22.88 47.30 -17.18
CA MET A 476 22.78 48.37 -16.19
C MET A 476 21.80 49.45 -16.62
N LYS A 477 21.86 49.89 -17.88
CA LYS A 477 20.93 50.88 -18.45
C LYS A 477 19.49 50.40 -18.36
N TYR A 478 19.23 49.12 -18.64
CA TYR A 478 17.91 48.51 -18.50
C TYR A 478 17.43 48.51 -17.04
N LEU A 479 18.27 48.06 -16.10
CA LEU A 479 17.91 48.02 -14.67
C LEU A 479 17.63 49.42 -14.11
N VAL A 480 18.38 50.44 -14.53
CA VAL A 480 18.14 51.84 -14.17
C VAL A 480 16.80 52.33 -14.73
N ALA A 481 16.45 51.97 -15.96
CA ALA A 481 15.14 52.28 -16.54
C ALA A 481 13.98 51.61 -15.77
N CYS A 482 14.23 50.46 -15.13
CA CYS A 482 13.31 49.78 -14.22
C CYS A 482 13.29 50.38 -12.80
N GLY A 483 14.13 51.37 -12.49
CA GLY A 483 14.16 52.08 -11.22
C GLY A 483 15.18 51.58 -10.21
N SER A 484 16.25 50.90 -10.64
CA SER A 484 17.45 50.78 -9.80
C SER A 484 18.16 52.13 -9.77
N GLN A 485 18.49 52.64 -8.57
CA GLN A 485 19.23 53.90 -8.43
C GLN A 485 20.71 53.74 -8.78
#